data_AF-A0A810MZV1-F1
#
_entry.id   AF-A0A810MZV1-F1
#
_cell.length_a   1.000
_cell.length_b   1.000
_cell.length_c   1.000
_cell.angle_alpha   90.00
_cell.angle_beta   90.00
_cell.angle_gamma   90.00
#
_symmetry.space_group_name_H-M   'P 1'
#
loop_
_entity.id
_entity.type
_entity.pdbx_description
1 polymer ?
#
loop_
_entity_poly.entity_id
_entity_poly.type
_entity_poly.pdbx_seq_one_letter_code
_entity_poly.pdbx_strand_id
1 'polypeptide(L)'
;MRALEPDIDRTVDGLLAPQAVRGEMDLVSDFAAPVALVFVCDLLGIPPEGYQGVRTWSLDIAPTLDLVPNEEEIRKGNIAMGRSPTTCVS
;
A
#
# COMPACT_ATOMS: atom_id res chain seq x y z
N MET A 1 13.17 -16.19 7.43
CA MET A 1 12.94 -14.81 7.90
C MET A 1 14.19 -13.93 7.82
N ARG A 2 15.38 -14.32 8.31
CA ARG A 2 16.59 -13.45 8.30
C ARG A 2 17.01 -12.89 6.93
N ALA A 3 16.70 -13.56 5.82
CA ALA A 3 17.04 -13.06 4.50
C ALA A 3 16.27 -11.78 4.09
N LEU A 4 15.13 -11.49 4.73
CA LEU A 4 14.30 -10.31 4.46
C LEU A 4 14.70 -9.10 5.32
N GLU A 5 15.50 -9.34 6.36
CA GLU A 5 15.92 -8.33 7.34
C GLU A 5 16.59 -7.11 6.68
N PRO A 6 17.53 -7.26 5.72
CA PRO A 6 18.17 -6.11 5.07
C PRO A 6 17.21 -5.25 4.23
N ASP A 7 16.21 -5.88 3.60
CA ASP A 7 15.22 -5.17 2.78
C ASP A 7 14.20 -4.42 3.66
N ILE A 8 13.84 -5.01 4.79
CA ILE A 8 13.01 -4.38 5.82
C ILE A 8 13.75 -3.17 6.40
N ASP A 9 15.01 -3.31 6.81
CA ASP A 9 15.81 -2.22 7.36
C ASP A 9 15.92 -1.05 6.36
N ARG A 10 16.25 -1.35 5.09
CA ARG A 10 16.30 -0.34 4.03
C ARG A 10 14.98 0.42 3.88
N THR A 11 13.85 -0.30 3.93
CA THR A 11 12.51 0.28 3.78
C THR A 11 12.16 1.16 4.97
N VAL A 12 12.43 0.68 6.18
CA VAL A 12 12.20 1.41 7.44
C VAL A 12 13.03 2.68 7.47
N ASP A 13 14.34 2.60 7.19
CA ASP A 13 15.24 3.74 7.18
C ASP A 13 14.81 4.80 6.16
N GLY A 14 14.43 4.38 4.96
CA GLY A 14 13.94 5.27 3.90
C GLY A 14 12.66 6.02 4.28
N LEU A 15 11.76 5.38 5.02
CA LEU A 15 10.52 5.99 5.48
C LEU A 15 10.72 6.88 6.71
N LEU A 16 11.67 6.57 7.60
CA LEU A 16 11.95 7.37 8.78
C LEU A 16 12.77 8.63 8.46
N ALA A 17 13.65 8.60 7.46
CA ALA A 17 14.55 9.71 7.16
C ALA A 17 13.83 11.07 6.90
N PRO A 18 12.75 11.14 6.09
CA PRO A 18 12.00 12.39 5.91
C PRO A 18 11.29 12.86 7.19
N GLN A 19 10.81 11.91 8.02
CA GLN A 19 10.08 12.23 9.25
C GLN A 19 11.01 12.72 10.35
N ALA A 20 12.24 12.22 10.41
CA ALA A 20 13.27 12.69 11.32
C ALA A 20 13.60 14.17 11.09
N VAL A 21 13.55 14.65 9.84
CA VAL A 21 13.71 16.07 9.50
C VAL A 21 12.51 16.90 9.96
N ARG A 22 11.28 16.37 9.81
CA ARG A 22 10.04 17.05 10.18
C ARG A 22 9.82 17.12 11.69
N GLY A 23 10.32 16.14 12.44
CA GLY A 23 10.17 16.04 13.91
C GLY A 23 8.82 15.50 14.38
N GLU A 24 7.91 15.18 13.45
CA GLU A 24 6.58 14.62 13.72
C GLU A 24 6.17 13.69 12.57
N MET A 25 5.39 12.64 12.87
CA MET A 25 4.81 11.75 11.87
C MET A 25 3.45 11.20 12.29
N ASP A 26 2.58 10.93 11.32
CA ASP A 26 1.46 10.02 11.52
C ASP A 26 1.95 8.58 11.37
N LEU A 27 1.94 7.82 12.47
CA LEU A 27 2.49 6.47 12.51
C LEU A 27 1.84 5.53 11.47
N VAL A 28 0.57 5.75 11.14
CA VAL A 28 -0.17 4.88 10.21
C VAL A 28 0.06 5.32 8.77
N SER A 29 -0.23 6.57 8.43
CA SER A 29 -0.16 7.04 7.05
C SER A 29 1.26 7.24 6.56
N ASP A 30 2.17 7.66 7.43
CA ASP A 30 3.53 8.03 7.05
C ASP A 30 4.53 6.87 7.21
N PHE A 31 4.18 5.81 7.95
CA PHE A 31 5.08 4.70 8.23
C PHE A 31 4.45 3.31 8.05
N ALA A 32 3.49 2.91 8.90
CA ALA A 32 3.02 1.52 8.93
C ALA A 32 2.36 1.08 7.62
N ALA A 33 1.49 1.90 7.04
CA ALA A 33 0.85 1.58 5.76
C ALA A 33 1.86 1.57 4.59
N PRO A 34 2.77 2.56 4.45
CA PRO A 34 3.85 2.49 3.46
C PRO A 34 4.77 1.27 3.61
N VAL A 35 5.19 0.89 4.83
CA VAL A 35 6.04 -0.30 5.07
C VAL A 35 5.37 -1.55 4.52
N ALA A 36 4.10 -1.79 4.89
CA ALA A 36 3.37 -2.98 4.46
C ALA A 36 3.18 -3.02 2.94
N LEU A 37 2.90 -1.88 2.33
CA LEU A 37 2.74 -1.75 0.88
C LEU A 37 4.04 -2.03 0.12
N VAL A 38 5.15 -1.40 0.52
CA VAL A 38 6.46 -1.63 -0.12
C VAL A 38 6.82 -3.10 -0.03
N PHE A 39 6.68 -3.69 1.16
CA PHE A 39 7.02 -5.09 1.37
C PHE A 39 6.19 -6.05 0.52
N VAL A 40 4.86 -5.88 0.44
CA VAL A 40 4.02 -6.76 -0.38
C VAL A 40 4.27 -6.57 -1.88
N CYS A 41 4.50 -5.33 -2.33
CA CYS A 41 4.79 -5.04 -3.73
C CYS A 41 6.15 -5.59 -4.16
N ASP A 42 7.19 -5.43 -3.32
CA ASP A 42 8.53 -6.01 -3.53
C ASP A 42 8.44 -7.54 -3.65
N LEU A 43 7.71 -8.19 -2.74
CA LEU A 43 7.50 -9.65 -2.77
C LEU A 43 6.80 -10.12 -4.06
N LEU A 44 5.91 -9.30 -4.61
CA LEU A 44 5.18 -9.59 -5.84
C LEU A 44 5.91 -9.15 -7.12
N GLY A 45 7.10 -8.53 -7.00
CA GLY A 45 7.88 -8.04 -8.13
C GLY A 45 7.23 -6.87 -8.87
N ILE A 46 6.36 -6.11 -8.19
CA ILE A 46 5.74 -4.90 -8.75
C ILE A 46 6.79 -3.80 -8.77
N PRO A 47 6.91 -2.99 -9.83
CA PRO A 47 7.85 -1.88 -9.84
C PRO A 47 7.29 -0.67 -9.04
N PRO A 48 8.13 0.23 -8.50
CA PRO A 48 7.70 1.34 -7.63
C PRO A 48 6.57 2.22 -8.19
N GLU A 49 6.53 2.39 -9.51
CA GLU A 49 5.51 3.18 -10.22
C GLU A 49 4.11 2.58 -10.04
N GLY A 50 4.01 1.26 -9.78
CA GLY A 50 2.77 0.55 -9.54
C GLY A 50 2.25 0.66 -8.10
N TYR A 51 3.05 1.13 -7.14
CA TYR A 51 2.72 1.00 -5.70
C TYR A 51 1.49 1.83 -5.34
N GLN A 52 1.38 3.04 -5.90
CA GLN A 52 0.21 3.90 -5.68
C GLN A 52 -1.06 3.30 -6.29
N GLY A 53 -0.95 2.62 -7.43
CA GLY A 53 -2.05 1.89 -8.05
C GLY A 53 -2.55 0.77 -7.15
N VAL A 54 -1.63 -0.07 -6.64
CA VAL A 54 -1.95 -1.15 -5.70
C VAL A 54 -2.57 -0.62 -4.41
N ARG A 55 -2.03 0.47 -3.85
CA ARG A 55 -2.57 1.11 -2.64
C ARG A 55 -4.01 1.56 -2.84
N THR A 56 -4.25 2.29 -3.93
CA THR A 56 -5.58 2.84 -4.25
C THR A 56 -6.60 1.73 -4.47
N TRP A 57 -6.23 0.74 -5.29
CA TRP A 57 -7.04 -0.45 -5.53
C TRP A 57 -7.38 -1.21 -4.24
N SER A 58 -6.38 -1.41 -3.36
CA SER A 58 -6.56 -2.10 -2.08
C SER A 58 -7.51 -1.34 -1.16
N LEU A 59 -7.37 -0.02 -1.06
CA LEU A 59 -8.24 0.84 -0.24
C LEU A 59 -9.68 0.90 -0.77
N ASP A 60 -9.88 0.75 -2.08
CA ASP A 60 -11.20 0.78 -2.69
C ASP A 60 -11.94 -0.56 -2.54
N ILE A 61 -11.22 -1.67 -2.44
CA ILE A 61 -11.82 -3.02 -2.31
C ILE A 61 -11.95 -3.45 -0.87
N ALA A 62 -11.04 -3.06 0.02
CA ALA A 62 -11.07 -3.49 1.43
C ALA A 62 -12.45 -3.30 2.11
N PRO A 63 -13.18 -2.18 1.93
CA PRO A 63 -14.51 -2.01 2.53
C PRO A 63 -15.55 -3.04 2.10
N THR A 64 -15.38 -3.64 0.91
CA THR A 64 -16.31 -4.70 0.44
C THR A 64 -16.23 -5.99 1.25
N LEU A 65 -15.19 -6.13 2.08
CA LEU A 65 -14.95 -7.29 2.95
C LEU A 65 -15.48 -7.09 4.38
N ASP A 66 -16.04 -5.91 4.68
CA ASP A 66 -16.64 -5.64 5.99
C ASP A 66 -17.89 -6.49 6.23
N LEU A 67 -18.33 -6.61 7.49
CA LEU A 67 -19.47 -7.45 7.86
C LEU A 67 -20.79 -6.99 7.23
N VAL A 68 -20.95 -5.67 7.06
CA VAL A 68 -22.13 -5.05 6.46
C VAL A 68 -21.67 -3.84 5.64
N PRO A 69 -21.15 -4.05 4.43
CA PRO A 69 -20.74 -2.95 3.57
C PRO A 69 -21.97 -2.20 3.06
N ASN A 70 -21.85 -0.89 2.90
CA ASN A 70 -22.89 -0.09 2.28
C ASN A 70 -22.85 -0.21 0.74
N GLU A 71 -23.92 0.24 0.08
CA GLU A 71 -24.03 0.16 -1.39
C GLU A 71 -22.90 0.91 -2.12
N GLU A 72 -22.44 2.03 -1.56
CA GLU A 72 -21.40 2.87 -2.14
C GLU A 72 -20.03 2.19 -2.09
N GLU A 73 -19.70 1.53 -0.97
CA GLU A 73 -18.49 0.71 -0.80
C GLU A 73 -18.46 -0.44 -1.78
N ILE A 74 -19.57 -1.18 -1.93
CA ILE A 74 -19.70 -2.26 -2.92
C ILE A 74 -19.50 -1.72 -4.33
N ARG A 75 -20.16 -0.60 -4.66
CA ARG A 75 -20.08 0.02 -5.99
C ARG A 75 -18.64 0.44 -6.32
N LYS A 76 -17.96 1.10 -5.38
CA LYS A 76 -16.57 1.54 -5.54
C LYS A 76 -15.62 0.34 -5.73
N GLY A 77 -15.75 -0.68 -4.89
CA GLY A 77 -14.95 -1.90 -4.97
C GLY A 77 -15.15 -2.64 -6.30
N ASN A 78 -16.38 -2.73 -6.81
CA ASN A 78 -16.67 -3.34 -8.11
C ASN A 78 -15.98 -2.59 -9.27
N ILE A 79 -15.97 -1.26 -9.24
CA ILE A 79 -15.25 -0.45 -10.24
C ILE A 79 -13.73 -0.70 -10.14
N ALA A 80 -13.18 -0.76 -8.92
CA ALA A 80 -11.76 -1.01 -8.71
C ALA A 80 -11.35 -2.42 -9.17
N MET A 81 -12.15 -3.46 -8.91
CA MET A 81 -11.89 -4.82 -9.39
C MET A 81 -11.84 -4.93 -10.92
N GLY A 82 -12.66 -4.14 -11.62
CA GLY A 82 -12.62 -4.07 -13.09
C GLY A 82 -11.36 -3.39 -13.67
N ARG A 83 -10.56 -2.73 -12.83
CA ARG A 83 -9.33 -2.01 -13.19
C ARG A 83 -8.13 -2.71 -12.52
N SER A 84 -7.59 -3.74 -13.17
CA SER A 84 -6.40 -4.42 -12.64
C SER A 84 -5.26 -3.41 -12.40
N PRO A 85 -4.54 -3.47 -11.25
CA PRO A 85 -3.43 -2.57 -10.98
C PRO A 85 -2.28 -2.68 -12.02
N THR A 86 -2.17 -3.81 -12.73
CA THR A 86 -1.19 -4.00 -13.82
C THR A 86 -1.52 -3.19 -15.08
N THR A 87 -2.77 -2.73 -15.26
CA THR A 87 -3.21 -2.00 -16.46
C THR A 87 -2.93 -0.50 -16.38
N CYS A 88 -2.55 0.02 -15.20
CA CYS A 88 -2.21 1.44 -15.01
C CYS A 88 -0.77 1.81 -15.43
N VAL A 89 0.07 0.84 -15.83
CA VAL A 89 1.47 1.05 -16.24
C VAL A 89 1.63 0.99 -17.77
N SER A 90 0.59 1.37 -18.52
CA SER A 90 0.58 1.46 -19.99
C SER A 90 0.07 2.82 -20.42
#